data_AF-A0A6S7KCB8-F1
#
_entry.id   AF-A0A6S7KCB8-F1
#
_cell.length_a   1.000
_cell.length_b   1.000
_cell.length_c   1.000
_cell.angle_alpha   90.00
_cell.angle_beta   90.00
_cell.angle_gamma   90.00
#
_symmetry.space_group_name_H-M   'P 1'
#
loop_
_entity.id
_entity.type
_entity.pdbx_description
1 polymer ?
#
loop_
_entity_poly.entity_id
_entity_poly.type
_entity_poly.pdbx_seq_one_letter_code
_entity_poly.pdbx_strand_id
1 'polypeptide(L)'
;MATRRATRTQEEENPDIKDILTCISKKLDNIGESLQQIVDHQHKEERNTSECFEQFNRSMSTISNEIGNALDKTNHINMENQVKNQRQKISRIWNNHLNKRKQLYWHSLNSENTALIYETWINKEKKILPRKFLIKSIANEDINETRIRQNSAVENFRNELALLNVRAERHKSKCKQTEEEMKKFLEDRFTGHTLTELKNLWHEDVTHEESKSLKKWESKQIWLEKYEAEFKHESFLKPPRKYNESKPTGDSRQQDRR
;
A
#
# COMPACT_ATOMS: atom_id res chain seq x y z
N MET A 1 115.30 -41.24 64.65
CA MET A 1 114.99 -41.02 63.22
C MET A 1 113.79 -40.08 63.10
N ALA A 2 114.02 -38.94 62.44
CA ALA A 2 113.10 -38.02 61.76
C ALA A 2 111.63 -37.88 62.21
N THR A 3 111.37 -36.86 63.05
CA THR A 3 110.56 -35.63 62.80
C THR A 3 110.00 -35.47 61.36
N ARG A 4 108.80 -34.95 61.02
CA ARG A 4 107.84 -33.93 61.53
C ARG A 4 106.46 -34.24 60.89
N ARG A 5 105.36 -34.26 61.64
CA ARG A 5 104.42 -33.15 61.93
C ARG A 5 103.74 -32.50 60.71
N ALA A 6 102.44 -32.78 60.65
CA ALA A 6 101.41 -32.26 59.77
C ALA A 6 101.24 -30.73 59.86
N THR A 7 100.78 -30.14 58.76
CA THR A 7 100.06 -28.86 58.75
C THR A 7 98.84 -29.00 57.84
N ARG A 8 97.68 -28.73 58.46
CA ARG A 8 96.34 -28.67 57.90
C ARG A 8 96.07 -27.18 57.69
N THR A 9 95.96 -26.71 56.45
CA THR A 9 95.62 -25.32 56.12
C THR A 9 94.10 -25.24 55.96
N GLN A 10 93.48 -24.41 56.79
CA GLN A 10 92.07 -24.02 56.69
C GLN A 10 91.88 -23.16 55.43
N GLU A 11 90.83 -23.46 54.66
CA GLU A 11 90.21 -22.52 53.74
C GLU A 11 89.50 -21.45 54.60
N GLU A 12 90.20 -20.35 54.90
CA GLU A 12 89.57 -19.12 55.37
C GLU A 12 88.87 -18.47 54.18
N GLU A 13 87.58 -18.75 54.00
CA GLU A 13 86.72 -17.96 53.13
C GLU A 13 86.71 -16.51 53.62
N ASN A 14 87.24 -15.61 52.79
CA ASN A 14 87.32 -14.18 53.07
C ASN A 14 85.88 -13.61 53.17
N PRO A 15 85.42 -13.19 54.37
CA PRO A 15 84.03 -12.77 54.60
C PRO A 15 83.58 -11.63 53.68
N ASP A 16 84.55 -10.82 53.22
CA ASP A 16 84.34 -9.71 52.29
C ASP A 16 83.84 -10.16 50.90
N ILE A 17 84.27 -11.33 50.42
CA ILE A 17 83.85 -11.87 49.11
C ILE A 17 82.39 -12.34 49.17
N LYS A 18 81.97 -12.92 50.29
CA LYS A 18 80.60 -13.42 50.48
C LYS A 18 79.59 -12.28 50.54
N ASP A 19 79.95 -11.17 51.16
CA ASP A 19 79.11 -9.97 51.21
C ASP A 19 79.01 -9.29 49.84
N ILE A 20 80.12 -9.24 49.07
CA ILE A 20 80.11 -8.76 47.69
C ILE A 20 79.20 -9.62 46.80
N LEU A 21 79.33 -10.96 46.88
CA LEU A 21 78.49 -11.87 46.09
C LEU A 21 77.00 -11.76 46.48
N THR A 22 76.70 -11.60 47.78
CA THR A 22 75.32 -11.39 48.25
C THR A 22 74.76 -10.04 47.75
N CYS A 23 75.58 -8.99 47.70
CA CYS A 23 75.22 -7.69 47.14
C CYS A 23 74.98 -7.77 45.63
N ILE A 24 75.82 -8.51 44.90
CA ILE A 24 75.65 -8.75 43.47
C ILE A 24 74.37 -9.53 43.21
N SER A 25 74.11 -10.62 43.94
CA SER A 25 72.87 -11.39 43.79
C SER A 25 71.64 -10.53 44.02
N LYS A 26 71.59 -9.74 45.09
CA LYS A 26 70.46 -8.80 45.34
C LYS A 26 70.27 -7.78 44.21
N LYS A 27 71.36 -7.26 43.63
CA LYS A 27 71.28 -6.35 42.48
C LYS A 27 70.76 -7.06 41.23
N LEU A 28 71.19 -8.30 40.99
CA LEU A 28 70.71 -9.12 39.88
C LEU A 28 69.23 -9.46 40.04
N ASP A 29 68.78 -9.80 41.25
CA ASP A 29 67.37 -10.05 41.57
C ASP A 29 66.52 -8.80 41.31
N ASN A 30 66.95 -7.63 41.79
CA ASN A 30 66.27 -6.36 41.53
C ASN A 30 66.21 -6.00 40.04
N ILE A 31 67.26 -6.29 39.28
CA ILE A 31 67.28 -6.13 37.82
C ILE A 31 66.28 -7.09 37.16
N GLY A 32 66.25 -8.35 37.61
CA GLY A 32 65.30 -9.36 37.14
C GLY A 32 63.84 -8.94 37.36
N GLU A 33 63.51 -8.45 38.56
CA GLU A 33 62.17 -7.91 38.88
C GLU A 33 61.84 -6.68 38.02
N SER A 34 62.79 -5.77 37.82
CA SER A 34 62.59 -4.58 36.98
C SER A 34 62.35 -4.95 35.51
N LEU A 35 63.08 -5.93 34.98
CA LEU A 35 62.88 -6.44 33.63
C LEU A 35 61.52 -7.14 33.48
N GLN A 36 61.10 -7.91 34.47
CA GLN A 36 59.78 -8.56 34.45
C GLN A 36 58.65 -7.52 34.44
N GLN A 37 58.76 -6.44 35.23
CA GLN A 37 57.78 -5.34 35.20
C GLN A 37 57.72 -4.65 33.83
N ILE A 38 58.86 -4.47 33.15
CA ILE A 38 58.90 -3.90 31.80
C ILE A 38 58.21 -4.82 30.79
N VAL A 39 58.48 -6.14 30.84
CA VAL A 39 57.84 -7.13 29.95
C VAL A 39 56.33 -7.18 30.19
N ASP A 40 55.89 -7.19 31.44
CA ASP A 40 54.47 -7.19 31.79
C ASP A 40 53.78 -5.90 31.32
N HIS A 41 54.46 -4.75 31.42
CA HIS A 41 53.96 -3.49 30.91
C HIS A 41 53.84 -3.50 29.38
N GLN A 42 54.85 -3.98 28.66
CA GLN A 42 54.82 -4.11 27.20
C GLN A 42 53.68 -5.01 26.74
N HIS A 43 53.50 -6.19 27.35
CA HIS A 43 52.39 -7.07 27.01
C HIS A 43 51.02 -6.48 27.33
N LYS A 44 50.91 -5.66 28.38
CA LYS A 44 49.68 -4.93 28.69
C LYS A 44 49.39 -3.86 27.64
N GLU A 45 50.40 -3.13 27.19
CA GLU A 45 50.26 -2.14 26.11
C GLU A 45 49.89 -2.81 24.77
N GLU A 46 50.51 -3.94 24.43
CA GLU A 46 50.16 -4.74 23.24
C GLU A 46 48.72 -5.24 23.28
N ARG A 47 48.24 -5.72 24.44
CA ARG A 47 46.83 -6.11 24.59
C ARG A 47 45.89 -4.92 24.44
N ASN A 48 46.18 -3.81 25.11
CA ASN A 48 45.36 -2.60 25.03
C ASN A 48 45.30 -2.04 23.60
N THR A 49 46.42 -2.04 22.88
CA THR A 49 46.49 -1.59 21.48
C THR A 49 45.74 -2.55 20.55
N SER A 50 45.84 -3.86 20.76
CA SER A 50 45.06 -4.87 20.03
C SER A 50 43.55 -4.71 20.27
N GLU A 51 43.12 -4.54 21.53
CA GLU A 51 41.72 -4.31 21.88
C GLU A 51 41.18 -3.01 21.26
N CYS A 52 41.97 -1.94 21.31
CA CYS A 52 41.64 -0.68 20.66
C CYS A 52 41.46 -0.85 19.14
N PHE A 53 42.36 -1.59 18.48
CA PHE A 53 42.28 -1.87 17.06
C PHE A 53 41.06 -2.72 16.69
N GLU A 54 40.75 -3.75 17.49
CA GLU A 54 39.52 -4.53 17.30
C GLU A 54 38.26 -3.68 17.47
N GLN A 55 38.20 -2.84 18.51
CA GLN A 55 37.07 -1.95 18.76
C GLN A 55 36.92 -0.93 17.62
N PHE A 56 38.02 -0.41 17.10
CA PHE A 56 38.03 0.46 15.92
C PHE A 56 37.47 -0.27 14.70
N ASN A 57 37.93 -1.49 14.41
CA ASN A 57 37.44 -2.28 13.27
C ASN A 57 35.95 -2.60 13.37
N ARG A 58 35.47 -2.96 14.58
CA ARG A 58 34.03 -3.19 14.82
C ARG A 58 33.25 -1.90 14.58
N SER A 59 33.74 -0.76 15.06
CA SER A 59 33.10 0.54 14.85
C SER A 59 33.06 0.93 13.38
N MET A 60 34.16 0.73 12.64
CA MET A 60 34.23 1.00 11.19
C MET A 60 33.29 0.10 10.37
N SER A 61 33.15 -1.17 10.76
CA SER A 61 32.20 -2.09 10.13
C SER A 61 30.75 -1.63 10.36
N THR A 62 30.39 -1.25 11.59
CA THR A 62 29.06 -0.69 11.91
C THR A 62 28.78 0.57 11.10
N ILE A 63 29.72 1.52 11.07
CA ILE A 63 29.60 2.75 10.29
C ILE A 63 29.41 2.44 8.80
N SER A 64 30.17 1.50 8.23
CA SER A 64 30.01 1.12 6.81
C SER A 64 28.61 0.56 6.52
N ASN A 65 28.08 -0.28 7.41
CA ASN A 65 26.73 -0.84 7.26
C ASN A 65 25.65 0.24 7.39
N GLU A 66 25.79 1.18 8.32
CA GLU A 66 24.87 2.29 8.49
C GLU A 66 24.88 3.23 7.28
N ILE A 67 26.06 3.55 6.74
CA ILE A 67 26.20 4.33 5.51
C ILE A 67 25.53 3.62 4.33
N GLY A 68 25.76 2.31 4.16
CA GLY A 68 25.11 1.53 3.10
C GLY A 68 23.58 1.58 3.19
N ASN A 69 23.03 1.31 4.38
CA ASN A 69 21.59 1.38 4.63
C ASN A 69 21.00 2.78 4.39
N ALA A 70 21.73 3.85 4.74
CA ALA A 70 21.29 5.22 4.50
C ALA A 70 21.30 5.57 3.00
N LEU A 71 22.29 5.07 2.25
CA LEU A 71 22.38 5.24 0.80
C LEU A 71 21.20 4.56 0.10
N ASP A 72 20.87 3.33 0.48
CA ASP A 72 19.76 2.57 -0.10
C ASP A 72 18.41 3.26 0.15
N LYS A 73 18.19 3.77 1.38
CA LYS A 73 16.99 4.57 1.70
C LYS A 73 16.90 5.83 0.85
N THR A 74 18.01 6.53 0.66
CA THR A 74 18.06 7.76 -0.13
C THR A 74 17.78 7.48 -1.61
N ASN A 75 18.36 6.40 -2.15
CA ASN A 75 18.08 5.94 -3.51
C ASN A 75 16.60 5.59 -3.69
N HIS A 76 16.00 4.88 -2.73
CA HIS A 76 14.58 4.55 -2.77
C HIS A 76 13.68 5.79 -2.77
N ILE A 77 13.94 6.74 -1.87
CA ILE A 77 13.21 8.02 -1.81
C ILE A 77 13.34 8.80 -3.13
N ASN A 78 14.55 8.83 -3.70
CA ASN A 78 14.78 9.50 -4.98
C ASN A 78 14.00 8.84 -6.13
N MET A 79 13.94 7.51 -6.17
CA MET A 79 13.13 6.79 -7.15
C MET A 79 11.63 7.06 -6.97
N GLU A 80 11.11 7.03 -5.75
CA GLU A 80 9.71 7.36 -5.48
C GLU A 80 9.36 8.78 -5.93
N ASN A 81 10.23 9.75 -5.62
CA ASN A 81 10.04 11.13 -6.03
C ASN A 81 10.06 11.26 -7.56
N GLN A 82 10.92 10.51 -8.24
CA GLN A 82 10.94 10.44 -9.71
C GLN A 82 9.62 9.90 -10.24
N VAL A 83 9.09 8.79 -9.70
CA VAL A 83 7.80 8.22 -10.10
C VAL A 83 6.66 9.22 -9.89
N LYS A 84 6.60 9.86 -8.71
CA LYS A 84 5.60 10.90 -8.40
C LYS A 84 5.68 12.06 -9.38
N ASN A 85 6.88 12.54 -9.69
CA ASN A 85 7.09 13.62 -10.66
C ASN A 85 6.64 13.22 -12.07
N GLN A 86 6.92 11.99 -12.51
CA GLN A 86 6.45 11.51 -13.81
C GLN A 86 4.93 11.35 -13.86
N ARG A 87 4.31 10.80 -12.80
CA ARG A 87 2.84 10.76 -12.66
C ARG A 87 2.24 12.16 -12.77
N GLN A 88 2.84 13.13 -12.09
CA GLN A 88 2.36 14.52 -12.11
C GLN A 88 2.40 15.11 -13.53
N LYS A 89 3.45 14.84 -14.31
CA LYS A 89 3.57 15.28 -15.71
C LYS A 89 2.47 14.70 -16.60
N ILE A 90 1.99 13.49 -16.32
CA ILE A 90 0.91 12.84 -17.09
C ILE A 90 -0.47 12.96 -16.41
N SER A 91 -0.59 13.73 -15.33
CA SER A 91 -1.79 13.80 -14.48
C SER A 91 -3.08 14.07 -15.25
N ARG A 92 -3.05 14.93 -16.28
CA ARG A 92 -4.22 15.20 -17.13
C ARG A 92 -4.69 13.95 -17.88
N ILE A 93 -3.78 13.23 -18.51
CA ILE A 93 -4.09 12.01 -19.27
C ILE A 93 -4.55 10.92 -18.29
N TRP A 94 -3.82 10.75 -17.21
CA TRP A 94 -4.14 9.84 -16.10
C TRP A 94 -5.58 10.04 -15.61
N ASN A 95 -5.92 11.26 -15.20
CA ASN A 95 -7.24 11.58 -14.67
C ASN A 95 -8.34 11.43 -15.73
N ASN A 96 -8.06 11.75 -17.00
CA ASN A 96 -9.03 11.56 -18.07
C ASN A 96 -9.36 10.09 -18.29
N HIS A 97 -8.34 9.21 -18.37
CA HIS A 97 -8.55 7.78 -18.49
C HIS A 97 -9.23 7.20 -17.25
N LEU A 98 -8.81 7.61 -16.05
CA LEU A 98 -9.40 7.12 -14.80
C LEU A 98 -10.87 7.51 -14.69
N ASN A 99 -11.20 8.77 -15.03
CA ASN A 99 -12.59 9.26 -15.04
C ASN A 99 -13.45 8.56 -16.10
N LYS A 100 -12.91 8.33 -17.29
CA LYS A 100 -13.60 7.58 -18.35
C LYS A 100 -13.87 6.14 -17.88
N ARG A 101 -12.84 5.45 -17.37
CA ARG A 101 -12.96 4.07 -16.88
C ARG A 101 -13.95 3.96 -15.73
N LYS A 102 -13.86 4.80 -14.70
CA LYS A 102 -14.77 4.72 -13.54
C LYS A 102 -16.23 4.91 -13.91
N GLN A 103 -16.52 5.82 -14.86
CA GLN A 103 -17.88 6.01 -15.37
C GLN A 103 -18.36 4.76 -16.10
N LEU A 104 -17.54 4.22 -17.01
CA LEU A 104 -17.85 2.99 -17.75
C LEU A 104 -18.06 1.80 -16.81
N TYR A 105 -17.22 1.66 -15.78
CA TYR A 105 -17.33 0.60 -14.78
C TYR A 105 -18.65 0.72 -14.01
N TRP A 106 -18.96 1.91 -13.49
CA TRP A 106 -20.24 2.17 -12.84
C TRP A 106 -21.42 1.83 -13.76
N HIS A 107 -21.39 2.26 -15.02
CA HIS A 107 -22.47 1.98 -15.96
C HIS A 107 -22.61 0.49 -16.29
N SER A 108 -21.51 -0.24 -16.40
CA SER A 108 -21.50 -1.69 -16.56
C SER A 108 -22.14 -2.36 -15.36
N LEU A 109 -21.55 -2.17 -14.17
CA LEU A 109 -22.00 -2.74 -12.90
C LEU A 109 -23.49 -2.46 -12.65
N ASN A 110 -23.89 -1.21 -12.82
CA ASN A 110 -25.27 -0.79 -12.61
C ASN A 110 -26.22 -1.42 -13.62
N SER A 111 -25.85 -1.53 -14.91
CA SER A 111 -26.73 -2.11 -15.92
C SER A 111 -26.87 -3.61 -15.74
N GLU A 112 -25.76 -4.31 -15.52
CA GLU A 112 -25.69 -5.76 -15.29
C GLU A 112 -26.51 -6.16 -14.06
N ASN A 113 -26.21 -5.57 -12.91
CA ASN A 113 -26.91 -5.97 -11.68
C ASN A 113 -28.39 -5.53 -11.68
N THR A 114 -28.73 -4.42 -12.34
CA THR A 114 -30.15 -4.05 -12.52
C THR A 114 -30.86 -5.06 -13.43
N ALA A 115 -30.19 -5.53 -14.49
CA ALA A 115 -30.75 -6.55 -15.37
C ALA A 115 -31.01 -7.86 -14.61
N LEU A 116 -30.05 -8.32 -13.80
CA LEU A 116 -30.23 -9.52 -12.96
C LEU A 116 -31.46 -9.40 -12.05
N ILE A 117 -31.61 -8.27 -11.35
CA ILE A 117 -32.77 -8.03 -10.48
C ILE A 117 -34.06 -8.02 -11.32
N TYR A 118 -34.08 -7.33 -12.45
CA TYR A 118 -35.26 -7.23 -13.32
C TYR A 118 -35.66 -8.58 -13.92
N GLU A 119 -34.69 -9.42 -14.25
CA GLU A 119 -34.92 -10.79 -14.69
C GLU A 119 -35.58 -11.63 -13.59
N THR A 120 -35.14 -11.51 -12.33
CA THR A 120 -35.85 -12.18 -11.24
C THR A 120 -37.27 -11.66 -11.07
N TRP A 121 -37.49 -10.36 -11.22
CA TRP A 121 -38.80 -9.73 -11.04
C TRP A 121 -39.83 -10.15 -12.09
N ILE A 122 -39.41 -10.32 -13.34
CA ILE A 122 -40.31 -10.68 -14.44
C ILE A 122 -40.66 -12.17 -14.48
N ASN A 123 -39.81 -13.01 -13.88
CA ASN A 123 -39.97 -14.46 -13.83
C ASN A 123 -40.73 -14.95 -12.60
N LYS A 124 -41.07 -14.06 -11.65
CA LYS A 124 -41.95 -14.38 -10.52
C LYS A 124 -43.39 -14.63 -10.97
N GLU A 125 -44.09 -15.47 -10.23
CA GLU A 125 -45.53 -15.75 -10.41
C GLU A 125 -46.34 -14.45 -10.43
N LYS A 126 -46.17 -13.61 -9.40
CA LYS A 126 -46.63 -12.22 -9.43
C LYS A 126 -45.50 -11.32 -9.92
N LYS A 127 -45.55 -10.95 -11.21
CA LYS A 127 -44.55 -10.08 -11.85
C LYS A 127 -44.44 -8.75 -11.13
N ILE A 128 -43.20 -8.35 -10.86
CA ILE A 128 -42.88 -7.05 -10.27
C ILE A 128 -42.43 -6.13 -11.39
N LEU A 129 -43.15 -5.02 -11.58
CA LEU A 129 -42.79 -4.03 -12.59
C LEU A 129 -42.24 -2.77 -11.91
N PRO A 130 -41.14 -2.19 -12.43
CA PRO A 130 -40.73 -0.86 -12.04
C PRO A 130 -41.84 0.16 -12.30
N ARG A 131 -41.91 1.18 -11.45
CA ARG A 131 -42.96 2.21 -11.48
C ARG A 131 -43.23 2.80 -12.88
N LYS A 132 -42.18 3.01 -13.68
CA LYS A 132 -42.29 3.57 -15.04
C LYS A 132 -43.08 2.70 -16.02
N PHE A 133 -43.25 1.41 -15.72
CA PHE A 133 -44.03 0.46 -16.53
C PHE A 133 -45.38 0.12 -15.90
N LEU A 134 -45.73 0.68 -14.73
CA LEU A 134 -47.02 0.42 -14.11
C LEU A 134 -48.13 1.13 -14.89
N ILE A 135 -49.11 0.33 -15.31
CA ILE A 135 -50.32 0.82 -15.98
C ILE A 135 -51.30 1.33 -14.94
N LYS A 136 -51.82 2.54 -15.13
CA LYS A 136 -52.89 3.10 -14.30
C LYS A 136 -54.24 2.50 -14.70
N SER A 137 -55.09 2.26 -13.71
CA SER A 137 -56.49 1.89 -13.95
C SER A 137 -57.23 3.02 -14.66
N ILE A 138 -58.08 2.66 -15.61
CA ILE A 138 -58.98 3.57 -16.33
C ILE A 138 -60.41 3.14 -15.98
N ALA A 139 -61.25 4.10 -15.61
CA ALA A 139 -62.65 3.80 -15.27
C ALA A 139 -63.42 3.38 -16.53
N ASN A 140 -64.26 2.36 -16.41
CA ASN A 140 -65.10 1.80 -17.49
C ASN A 140 -64.33 1.26 -18.70
N GLU A 141 -63.05 0.93 -18.54
CA GLU A 141 -62.28 0.28 -19.61
C GLU A 141 -62.69 -1.18 -19.78
N ASP A 142 -62.72 -1.66 -21.03
CA ASP A 142 -62.96 -3.07 -21.31
C ASP A 142 -61.85 -3.96 -20.73
N ILE A 143 -62.23 -5.16 -20.29
CA ILE A 143 -61.29 -6.11 -19.68
C ILE A 143 -60.22 -6.53 -20.69
N ASN A 144 -60.57 -6.67 -21.97
CA ASN A 144 -59.59 -7.06 -23.00
C ASN A 144 -58.62 -5.93 -23.29
N GLU A 145 -59.08 -4.67 -23.34
CA GLU A 145 -58.21 -3.50 -23.50
C GLU A 145 -57.22 -3.38 -22.33
N THR A 146 -57.71 -3.56 -21.10
CA THR A 146 -56.86 -3.59 -19.90
C THR A 146 -55.77 -4.65 -20.01
N ARG A 147 -56.14 -5.87 -20.43
CA ARG A 147 -55.20 -6.99 -20.61
C ARG A 147 -54.17 -6.70 -21.71
N ILE A 148 -54.57 -6.08 -22.83
CA ILE A 148 -53.65 -5.69 -23.90
C ILE A 148 -52.62 -4.68 -23.38
N ARG A 149 -53.04 -3.65 -22.63
CA ARG A 149 -52.13 -2.67 -22.04
C ARG A 149 -51.17 -3.30 -21.03
N GLN A 150 -51.66 -4.19 -20.18
CA GLN A 150 -50.82 -4.93 -19.23
C GLN A 150 -49.76 -5.79 -19.95
N ASN A 151 -50.13 -6.49 -21.02
CA ASN A 151 -49.20 -7.28 -21.83
C ASN A 151 -48.14 -6.39 -22.49
N SER A 152 -48.55 -5.26 -23.06
CA SER A 152 -47.62 -4.28 -23.66
C SER A 152 -46.64 -3.72 -22.63
N ALA A 153 -47.08 -3.47 -21.40
CA ALA A 153 -46.19 -3.02 -20.32
C ALA A 153 -45.12 -4.06 -19.97
N VAL A 154 -45.49 -5.34 -19.91
CA VAL A 154 -44.56 -6.45 -19.66
C VAL A 154 -43.57 -6.60 -20.82
N GLU A 155 -44.02 -6.45 -22.06
CA GLU A 155 -43.15 -6.50 -23.24
C GLU A 155 -42.16 -5.34 -23.27
N ASN A 156 -42.62 -4.11 -23.00
CA ASN A 156 -41.74 -2.95 -22.86
C ASN A 156 -40.69 -3.15 -21.76
N PHE A 157 -41.07 -3.81 -20.66
CA PHE A 157 -40.12 -4.15 -19.60
C PHE A 157 -39.07 -5.19 -20.05
N ARG A 158 -39.46 -6.21 -20.83
CA ARG A 158 -38.52 -7.16 -21.45
C ARG A 158 -37.53 -6.48 -22.40
N ASN A 159 -38.01 -5.53 -23.20
CA ASN A 159 -37.16 -4.77 -24.10
C ASN A 159 -36.12 -3.93 -23.34
N GLU A 160 -36.52 -3.31 -22.22
CA GLU A 160 -35.59 -2.61 -21.34
C GLU A 160 -34.55 -3.55 -20.71
N LEU A 161 -34.96 -4.76 -20.28
CA LEU A 161 -34.04 -5.77 -19.78
C LEU A 161 -32.99 -6.17 -20.85
N ALA A 162 -33.44 -6.44 -22.07
CA ALA A 162 -32.55 -6.73 -23.19
C ALA A 162 -31.57 -5.57 -23.46
N LEU A 163 -32.06 -4.33 -23.40
CA LEU A 163 -31.25 -3.14 -23.59
C LEU A 163 -30.21 -2.95 -22.48
N LEU A 164 -30.54 -3.27 -21.23
CA LEU A 164 -29.60 -3.25 -20.10
C LEU A 164 -28.46 -4.25 -20.31
N ASN A 165 -28.76 -5.47 -20.77
CA ASN A 165 -27.75 -6.49 -21.07
C ASN A 165 -26.79 -6.02 -22.17
N VAL A 166 -27.32 -5.49 -23.27
CA VAL A 166 -26.48 -4.94 -24.37
C VAL A 166 -25.65 -3.75 -23.88
N ARG A 167 -26.21 -2.88 -23.03
CA ARG A 167 -25.47 -1.76 -22.42
C ARG A 167 -24.33 -2.25 -21.53
N ALA A 168 -24.57 -3.24 -20.67
CA ALA A 168 -23.56 -3.80 -19.78
C ALA A 168 -22.35 -4.28 -20.57
N GLU A 169 -22.55 -5.15 -21.56
CA GLU A 169 -21.47 -5.69 -22.38
C GLU A 169 -20.69 -4.61 -23.13
N ARG A 170 -21.40 -3.65 -23.75
CA ARG A 170 -20.75 -2.51 -24.40
C ARG A 170 -19.89 -1.69 -23.43
N HIS A 171 -20.35 -1.49 -22.20
CA HIS A 171 -19.57 -0.76 -21.20
C HIS A 171 -18.36 -1.56 -20.71
N LYS A 172 -18.49 -2.89 -20.51
CA LYS A 172 -17.35 -3.78 -20.20
C LYS A 172 -16.28 -3.73 -21.29
N SER A 173 -16.68 -3.83 -22.56
CA SER A 173 -15.74 -3.73 -23.68
C SER A 173 -15.02 -2.38 -23.70
N LYS A 174 -15.74 -1.27 -23.48
CA LYS A 174 -15.13 0.07 -23.40
C LYS A 174 -14.22 0.25 -22.18
N CYS A 175 -14.52 -0.38 -21.05
CA CYS A 175 -13.61 -0.43 -19.90
C CYS A 175 -12.29 -1.08 -20.29
N LYS A 176 -12.34 -2.29 -20.87
CA LYS A 176 -11.14 -3.02 -21.34
C LYS A 176 -10.33 -2.19 -22.34
N GLN A 177 -11.01 -1.55 -23.29
CA GLN A 177 -10.36 -0.66 -24.25
C GLN A 177 -9.66 0.52 -23.56
N THR A 178 -10.31 1.18 -22.60
CA THR A 178 -9.72 2.32 -21.88
C THR A 178 -8.50 1.90 -21.07
N GLU A 179 -8.51 0.67 -20.54
CA GLU A 179 -7.38 0.09 -19.83
C GLU A 179 -6.19 -0.17 -20.76
N GLU A 180 -6.45 -0.78 -21.91
CA GLU A 180 -5.40 -1.03 -22.90
C GLU A 180 -4.82 0.27 -23.47
N GLU A 181 -5.66 1.27 -23.71
CA GLU A 181 -5.23 2.62 -24.12
C GLU A 181 -4.25 3.22 -23.09
N MET A 182 -4.57 3.11 -21.79
CA MET A 182 -3.71 3.65 -20.73
C MET A 182 -2.44 2.85 -20.56
N LYS A 183 -2.53 1.51 -20.60
CA LYS A 183 -1.37 0.61 -20.52
C LYS A 183 -0.38 0.90 -21.66
N LYS A 184 -0.89 0.98 -22.90
CA LYS A 184 -0.08 1.31 -24.07
C LYS A 184 0.55 2.70 -23.94
N PHE A 185 -0.22 3.71 -23.50
CA PHE A 185 0.32 5.05 -23.25
C PHE A 185 1.51 5.03 -22.27
N LEU A 186 1.44 4.24 -21.20
CA LEU A 186 2.54 4.10 -20.26
C LEU A 186 3.75 3.39 -20.88
N GLU A 187 3.52 2.28 -21.59
CA GLU A 187 4.56 1.50 -22.26
C GLU A 187 5.29 2.29 -23.36
N ASP A 188 4.58 3.16 -24.08
CA ASP A 188 5.17 4.02 -25.12
C ASP A 188 6.04 5.16 -24.54
N ARG A 189 5.84 5.53 -23.26
CA ARG A 189 6.44 6.73 -22.64
C ARG A 189 7.49 6.43 -21.57
N PHE A 190 7.40 5.28 -20.93
CA PHE A 190 8.22 4.93 -19.76
C PHE A 190 8.78 3.52 -19.90
N THR A 191 9.93 3.28 -19.29
CA THR A 191 10.61 1.97 -19.30
C THR A 191 11.15 1.63 -17.91
N GLY A 192 11.55 0.37 -17.73
CA GLY A 192 12.20 -0.10 -16.50
C GLY A 192 11.33 0.07 -15.25
N HIS A 193 11.97 0.40 -14.13
CA HIS A 193 11.32 0.49 -12.82
C HIS A 193 10.20 1.55 -12.77
N THR A 194 10.39 2.72 -13.41
CA THR A 194 9.36 3.77 -13.44
C THR A 194 8.08 3.29 -14.11
N LEU A 195 8.17 2.52 -15.20
CA LEU A 195 6.99 1.95 -15.86
C LEU A 195 6.24 0.99 -14.93
N THR A 196 6.97 0.11 -14.24
CA THR A 196 6.39 -0.86 -13.30
C THR A 196 5.63 -0.14 -12.18
N GLU A 197 6.25 0.85 -11.54
CA GLU A 197 5.60 1.60 -10.45
C GLU A 197 4.40 2.41 -10.93
N LEU A 198 4.47 3.02 -12.12
CA LEU A 198 3.32 3.72 -12.69
C LEU A 198 2.16 2.77 -13.01
N LYS A 199 2.43 1.54 -13.46
CA LYS A 199 1.38 0.53 -13.66
C LYS A 199 0.75 0.10 -12.33
N ASN A 200 1.56 -0.07 -11.28
CA ASN A 200 1.06 -0.39 -9.94
C ASN A 200 0.15 0.72 -9.40
N LEU A 201 0.61 1.98 -9.45
CA LEU A 201 -0.18 3.14 -9.04
C LEU A 201 -1.48 3.27 -9.83
N TRP A 202 -1.46 2.95 -11.13
CA TRP A 202 -2.66 2.95 -11.95
C TRP A 202 -3.67 1.91 -11.48
N HIS A 203 -3.19 0.69 -11.21
CA HIS A 203 -4.01 -0.40 -10.70
C HIS A 203 -4.63 -0.08 -9.32
N GLU A 204 -3.87 0.56 -8.44
CA GLU A 204 -4.35 1.01 -7.13
C GLU A 204 -5.46 2.07 -7.26
N ASP A 205 -5.23 3.12 -8.05
CA ASP A 205 -6.21 4.19 -8.30
C ASP A 205 -7.50 3.63 -8.89
N VAL A 206 -7.38 2.70 -9.84
CA VAL A 206 -8.50 1.96 -10.44
C VAL A 206 -9.29 1.20 -9.37
N THR A 207 -8.60 0.38 -8.58
CA THR A 207 -9.22 -0.51 -7.60
C THR A 207 -9.98 0.29 -6.54
N HIS A 208 -9.40 1.43 -6.15
CA HIS A 208 -10.04 2.37 -5.23
C HIS A 208 -11.36 2.95 -5.79
N GLU A 209 -11.38 3.37 -7.06
CA GLU A 209 -12.59 3.91 -7.70
C GLU A 209 -13.66 2.82 -7.95
N GLU A 210 -13.24 1.58 -8.24
CA GLU A 210 -14.14 0.43 -8.36
C GLU A 210 -14.79 0.10 -7.00
N SER A 211 -14.03 0.12 -5.91
CA SER A 211 -14.55 -0.04 -4.55
C SER A 211 -15.63 0.99 -4.19
N LYS A 212 -15.43 2.26 -4.57
CA LYS A 212 -16.47 3.31 -4.39
C LYS A 212 -17.74 3.01 -5.19
N SER A 213 -17.57 2.51 -6.41
CA SER A 213 -18.69 2.16 -7.29
C SER A 213 -19.49 0.98 -6.72
N LEU A 214 -18.83 -0.01 -6.13
CA LEU A 214 -19.46 -1.14 -5.44
C LEU A 214 -20.27 -0.66 -4.23
N LYS A 215 -19.71 0.19 -3.36
CA LYS A 215 -20.45 0.78 -2.22
C LYS A 215 -21.69 1.55 -2.66
N LYS A 216 -21.57 2.29 -3.76
CA LYS A 216 -22.72 3.00 -4.36
C LYS A 216 -23.77 2.01 -4.87
N TRP A 217 -23.36 0.89 -5.45
CA TRP A 217 -24.26 -0.17 -5.90
C TRP A 217 -24.98 -0.82 -4.72
N GLU A 218 -24.30 -1.14 -3.62
CA GLU A 218 -24.91 -1.71 -2.40
C GLU A 218 -26.08 -0.86 -1.90
N SER A 219 -25.89 0.47 -1.85
CA SER A 219 -26.97 1.40 -1.46
C SER A 219 -28.18 1.33 -2.40
N LYS A 220 -27.94 1.18 -3.71
CA LYS A 220 -29.00 1.02 -4.71
C LYS A 220 -29.69 -0.34 -4.60
N GLN A 221 -28.93 -1.39 -4.32
CA GLN A 221 -29.46 -2.74 -4.13
C GLN A 221 -30.42 -2.78 -2.94
N ILE A 222 -30.05 -2.19 -1.80
CA ILE A 222 -30.94 -2.06 -0.63
C ILE A 222 -32.25 -1.34 -1.00
N TRP A 223 -32.18 -0.30 -1.84
CA TRP A 223 -33.39 0.38 -2.31
C TRP A 223 -34.27 -0.53 -3.19
N LEU A 224 -33.67 -1.33 -4.08
CA LEU A 224 -34.40 -2.28 -4.93
C LEU A 224 -35.04 -3.41 -4.11
N GLU A 225 -34.35 -3.92 -3.10
CA GLU A 225 -34.87 -4.94 -2.18
C GLU A 225 -36.08 -4.41 -1.38
N LYS A 226 -36.00 -3.16 -0.89
CA LYS A 226 -37.13 -2.49 -0.25
C LYS A 226 -38.30 -2.30 -1.21
N TYR A 227 -38.03 -1.86 -2.43
CA TYR A 227 -39.07 -1.72 -3.46
C TYR A 227 -39.80 -3.05 -3.70
N GLU A 228 -39.05 -4.14 -3.82
CA GLU A 228 -39.60 -5.48 -4.00
C GLU A 228 -40.46 -5.94 -2.81
N ALA A 229 -39.99 -5.69 -1.58
CA ALA A 229 -40.74 -6.02 -0.37
C ALA A 229 -42.04 -5.22 -0.27
N GLU A 230 -41.96 -3.91 -0.52
CA GLU A 230 -43.11 -3.01 -0.47
C GLU A 230 -44.10 -3.27 -1.61
N PHE A 231 -43.65 -3.73 -2.79
CA PHE A 231 -44.53 -4.01 -3.94
C PHE A 231 -45.64 -5.02 -3.60
N LYS A 232 -45.42 -5.85 -2.58
CA LYS A 232 -46.44 -6.78 -2.06
C LYS A 232 -47.59 -6.06 -1.35
N HIS A 233 -47.38 -4.83 -0.89
CA HIS A 233 -48.40 -3.96 -0.30
C HIS A 233 -48.95 -3.02 -1.39
N GLU A 234 -50.28 -3.01 -1.58
CA GLU A 234 -51.02 -2.36 -2.69
C GLU A 234 -50.85 -0.82 -2.85
N SER A 235 -49.97 -0.18 -2.09
CA SER A 235 -49.88 1.28 -1.94
C SER A 235 -49.21 2.03 -3.11
N PHE A 236 -48.64 1.34 -4.11
CA PHE A 236 -47.88 1.97 -5.22
C PHE A 236 -48.71 2.78 -6.23
N LEU A 237 -50.04 2.70 -6.18
CA LEU A 237 -50.91 3.54 -7.00
C LEU A 237 -51.00 5.00 -6.50
N LYS A 238 -50.51 5.31 -5.28
CA LYS A 238 -50.47 6.70 -4.80
C LYS A 238 -49.29 7.45 -5.44
N PRO A 239 -49.53 8.60 -6.11
CA PRO A 239 -48.45 9.41 -6.65
C PRO A 239 -47.47 9.83 -5.54
N PRO A 240 -46.17 10.01 -5.83
CA PRO A 240 -45.24 10.46 -4.81
C PRO A 240 -45.72 11.83 -4.33
N ARG A 241 -45.73 12.05 -3.00
CA ARG A 241 -45.89 13.42 -2.48
C ARG A 241 -44.79 14.24 -3.13
N LYS A 242 -45.18 15.26 -3.90
CA LYS A 242 -44.22 16.23 -4.46
C LYS A 242 -43.38 16.72 -3.29
N TYR A 243 -42.09 16.44 -3.31
CA TYR A 243 -41.15 17.18 -2.46
C TYR A 243 -41.29 18.62 -2.92
N ASN A 244 -41.89 19.47 -2.08
CA ASN A 244 -41.84 20.90 -2.29
C ASN A 244 -40.37 21.29 -2.12
N GLU A 245 -39.66 21.37 -3.22
CA GLU A 245 -38.43 22.16 -3.28
C GLU A 245 -38.85 23.62 -3.06
N SER A 246 -38.91 24.04 -1.81
CA SER A 246 -38.76 25.43 -1.44
C SER A 246 -37.35 25.85 -1.87
N LYS A 247 -37.20 26.21 -3.14
CA LYS A 247 -36.03 26.94 -3.61
C LYS A 247 -35.98 28.24 -2.80
N PRO A 248 -34.89 28.55 -2.09
CA PRO A 248 -34.69 29.90 -1.62
C PRO A 248 -34.56 30.77 -2.87
N THR A 249 -35.45 31.74 -3.01
CA THR A 249 -35.34 32.87 -3.94
C THR A 249 -34.01 33.57 -3.66
N GLY A 250 -32.99 33.17 -4.40
CA GLY A 250 -31.70 33.84 -4.47
C GLY A 250 -31.89 35.18 -5.12
N ASP A 251 -31.64 36.19 -4.30
CA ASP A 251 -31.78 37.62 -4.54
C ASP A 251 -31.16 38.10 -5.85
N SER A 252 -31.90 38.95 -6.53
CA SER A 252 -31.59 39.67 -7.74
C SER A 252 -30.39 40.61 -7.55
N ARG A 253 -29.25 40.28 -8.18
CA ARG A 253 -28.23 41.28 -8.54
C ARG A 253 -28.06 41.27 -10.07
N GLN A 254 -28.94 42.01 -10.73
CA GLN A 254 -28.72 42.51 -12.07
C GLN A 254 -28.44 44.01 -12.00
N GLN A 255 -27.41 44.40 -12.75
CA GLN A 255 -27.24 45.68 -13.42
C GLN A 255 -26.86 46.89 -12.56
N ASP A 256 -25.56 47.22 -12.59
CA ASP A 256 -25.12 48.54 -13.04
C ASP A 256 -23.65 48.51 -13.45
N ARG A 257 -23.42 48.48 -14.77
CA ARG A 257 -22.22 48.98 -15.44
C ARG A 257 -22.64 49.53 -16.80
N ARG A 258 -22.89 50.84 -16.81
CA ARG A 258 -22.61 51.70 -17.97
C ARG A 258 -21.27 52.36 -17.73
#